data_AF-A0A8J3U9F9-F1
#
_entry.id   AF-A0A8J3U9F9-F1
#
_cell.length_a   1.000
_cell.length_b   1.000
_cell.length_c   1.000
_cell.angle_alpha   90.00
_cell.angle_beta   90.00
_cell.angle_gamma   90.00
#
_symmetry.space_group_name_H-M   'P 1'
#
loop_
_entity.id
_entity.type
_entity.pdbx_description
1 polymer ?
#
loop_
_entity_poly.entity_id
_entity_poly.type
_entity_poly.pdbx_seq_one_letter_code
_entity_poly.pdbx_strand_id
1 'polypeptide(L)'
;MSGFTFELVRRTPTRPAEMRVAHLVLTGTAGPYGEVTVTVGTVPRVAALDAPGLPEASVSHPDAQRQGLIAVDEHTRLSVGGVSAVVSQNRRSLGKKGRGIGIRLEDRDYTYVSAAVAEEELRDRERGPLVRLNSPFASSKVTVAVLPAADASDLALALVLQGVDRTGLTLTQSAVSGVLSFLNNGKADV
;
A
#
# COMPACT_ATOMS: atom_id res chain seq x y z
N MET A 1 10.56 -19.90 1.93
CA MET A 1 10.00 -19.96 3.31
C MET A 1 8.59 -20.52 3.22
N SER A 2 8.01 -21.08 4.29
CA SER A 2 6.56 -21.32 4.31
C SER A 2 5.85 -19.98 4.32
N GLY A 3 4.81 -19.82 3.49
CA GLY A 3 3.98 -18.61 3.51
C GLY A 3 3.33 -18.41 4.88
N PHE A 4 2.99 -17.17 5.22
CA PHE A 4 2.34 -16.82 6.48
C PHE A 4 1.42 -15.61 6.31
N THR A 5 0.53 -15.41 7.28
CA THR A 5 -0.44 -14.31 7.28
C THR A 5 -0.35 -13.55 8.59
N PHE A 6 -0.53 -12.23 8.53
CA PHE A 6 -0.63 -11.37 9.70
C PHE A 6 -1.55 -10.18 9.44
N GLU A 7 -1.87 -9.42 10.48
CA GLU A 7 -2.66 -8.20 10.39
C GLU A 7 -1.79 -6.98 10.66
N LEU A 8 -1.97 -5.95 9.83
CA LEU A 8 -1.62 -4.58 10.16
C LEU A 8 -2.87 -3.89 10.70
N VAL A 9 -2.77 -3.26 11.86
CA VAL A 9 -3.85 -2.52 12.48
C VAL A 9 -3.52 -1.04 12.49
N ARG A 10 -4.47 -0.22 12.08
CA ARG A 10 -4.37 1.23 12.16
C ARG A 10 -4.34 1.64 13.62
N ARG A 11 -3.24 2.25 14.02
CA ARG A 11 -3.08 2.86 15.31
C ARG A 11 -3.50 4.32 15.22
N THR A 12 -4.38 4.75 16.11
CA THR A 12 -4.63 6.18 16.34
C THR A 12 -3.50 6.72 17.22
N PRO A 13 -2.70 7.68 16.74
CA PRO A 13 -1.68 8.30 17.58
C PRO A 13 -2.34 8.95 18.80
N THR A 14 -1.84 8.65 20.00
CA THR A 14 -2.41 9.16 21.26
C THR A 14 -1.70 10.41 21.76
N ARG A 15 -0.48 10.67 21.27
CA ARG A 15 0.32 11.82 21.65
C ARG A 15 0.06 12.99 20.71
N PRO A 16 -0.21 14.22 21.21
CA PRO A 16 -0.46 15.39 20.36
C PRO A 16 0.67 15.71 19.38
N ALA A 17 1.92 15.44 19.75
CA ALA A 17 3.07 15.62 18.88
C ALA A 17 3.03 14.66 17.69
N GLU A 18 2.69 13.39 17.92
CA GLU A 18 2.61 12.35 16.90
C GLU A 18 1.39 12.58 15.97
N MET A 19 0.26 13.01 16.53
CA MET A 19 -0.94 13.36 15.77
C MET A 19 -0.71 14.50 14.76
N ARG A 20 0.24 15.40 15.04
CA ARG A 20 0.58 16.51 14.14
C ARG A 20 1.46 16.08 12.98
N VAL A 21 2.25 15.01 13.16
CA VAL A 21 3.29 14.59 12.22
C VAL A 21 2.97 13.29 11.48
N ALA A 22 2.00 12.50 11.93
CA ALA A 22 1.63 11.22 11.31
C ALA A 22 0.21 11.29 10.71
N HIS A 23 0.11 11.03 9.41
CA HIS A 23 -1.15 10.90 8.70
C HIS A 23 -1.76 9.50 8.89
N LEU A 24 -0.91 8.46 8.86
CA LEU A 24 -1.29 7.06 9.00
C LEU A 24 -0.19 6.32 9.76
N VAL A 25 -0.60 5.45 10.68
CA VAL A 25 0.28 4.49 11.35
C VAL A 25 -0.38 3.12 11.31
N LEU A 26 0.29 2.14 10.73
CA LEU A 26 -0.13 0.74 10.67
C LEU A 26 0.89 -0.11 11.42
N THR A 27 0.45 -0.94 12.35
CA THR A 27 1.33 -1.78 13.18
C THR A 27 0.89 -3.24 13.15
N GLY A 28 1.83 -4.18 13.16
CA GLY A 28 1.55 -5.61 13.22
C GLY A 28 2.78 -6.46 13.52
N THR A 29 2.62 -7.79 13.57
CA THR A 29 3.73 -8.74 13.76
C THR A 29 3.88 -9.62 12.52
N ALA A 30 4.95 -9.41 11.75
CA ALA A 30 5.21 -10.08 10.49
C ALA A 30 5.94 -11.42 10.69
N GLY A 31 5.31 -12.36 11.39
CA GLY A 31 5.83 -13.71 11.59
C GLY A 31 7.28 -13.71 12.11
N PRO A 32 8.26 -14.31 11.40
CA PRO A 32 9.65 -14.40 11.85
C PRO A 32 10.39 -13.05 11.87
N TYR A 33 9.83 -12.01 11.24
CA TYR A 33 10.46 -10.69 11.14
C TYR A 33 10.11 -9.75 12.30
N GLY A 34 9.25 -10.19 13.22
CA GLY A 34 8.92 -9.43 14.42
C GLY A 34 7.91 -8.31 14.17
N GLU A 35 7.95 -7.27 15.02
CA GLU A 35 7.07 -6.12 14.92
C GLU A 35 7.42 -5.26 13.70
N VAL A 36 6.38 -4.81 13.00
CA VAL A 36 6.50 -3.94 11.83
C VAL A 36 5.56 -2.75 11.98
N THR A 37 6.06 -1.57 11.65
CA THR A 37 5.30 -0.32 11.66
C THR A 37 5.47 0.41 10.34
N VAL A 38 4.37 0.74 9.67
CA VAL A 38 4.36 1.63 8.52
C VAL A 38 3.82 2.98 8.97
N THR A 39 4.62 4.03 8.82
CA THR A 39 4.25 5.40 9.19
C THR A 39 4.24 6.28 7.95
N VAL A 40 3.14 6.98 7.70
CA VAL A 40 3.06 8.05 6.69
C VAL A 40 3.15 9.39 7.40
N GLY A 41 4.27 10.09 7.22
CA GLY A 41 4.49 11.43 7.75
C GLY A 41 3.67 12.50 7.03
N THR A 42 3.28 13.55 7.75
CA THR A 42 2.67 14.75 7.16
C THR A 42 3.75 15.71 6.63
N VAL A 43 4.84 15.92 7.38
CA VAL A 43 6.00 16.76 6.98
C VAL A 43 7.29 16.25 7.66
N PRO A 44 8.32 15.78 6.92
CA PRO A 44 8.32 15.54 5.48
C PRO A 44 7.37 14.39 5.11
N ARG A 45 6.80 14.47 3.90
CA ARG A 45 5.81 13.52 3.42
C ARG A 45 6.49 12.24 2.92
N VAL A 46 6.77 11.35 3.85
CA VAL A 46 7.46 10.07 3.62
C VAL A 46 6.62 8.97 4.24
N ALA A 47 6.38 7.89 3.51
CA ALA A 47 5.98 6.63 4.15
C ALA A 47 7.24 5.79 4.41
N ALA A 48 7.43 5.40 5.66
CA ALA A 48 8.59 4.64 6.11
C ALA A 48 8.15 3.36 6.80
N LEU A 49 8.91 2.29 6.57
CA LEU A 49 8.81 1.02 7.28
C LEU A 49 9.85 1.00 8.39
N ASP A 50 9.39 0.81 9.62
CA ASP A 50 10.21 0.50 10.78
C ASP A 50 9.97 -0.95 11.19
N ALA A 51 10.99 -1.79 11.01
CA ALA A 51 10.92 -3.22 11.24
C ALA A 51 12.35 -3.78 11.38
N PRO A 52 12.82 -4.12 12.60
CA PRO A 52 14.19 -4.60 12.81
C PRO A 52 14.54 -5.86 12.01
N GLY A 53 13.55 -6.71 11.72
CA GLY A 53 13.72 -7.93 10.94
C GLY A 53 13.63 -7.76 9.42
N LEU A 54 13.33 -6.56 8.90
CA LEU A 54 13.19 -6.30 7.47
C LEU A 54 14.18 -5.24 6.98
N PRO A 55 14.52 -5.24 5.68
CA PRO A 55 15.24 -4.13 5.08
C PRO A 55 14.47 -2.81 5.28
N GLU A 56 15.22 -1.73 5.56
CA GLU A 56 14.64 -0.39 5.63
C GLU A 56 13.95 -0.06 4.30
N ALA A 57 12.72 0.43 4.36
CA ALA A 57 11.98 0.81 3.17
C ALA A 57 11.32 2.18 3.34
N SER A 58 11.40 3.01 2.31
CA SER A 58 10.78 4.33 2.32
C SER A 58 10.23 4.71 0.95
N VAL A 59 9.17 5.50 0.95
CA VAL A 59 8.63 6.11 -0.26
C VAL A 59 8.30 7.56 0.01
N SER A 60 8.74 8.44 -0.88
CA SER A 60 8.54 9.88 -0.76
C SER A 60 8.24 10.49 -2.13
N HIS A 61 7.66 11.68 -2.11
CA HIS A 61 7.40 12.45 -3.31
C HIS A 61 7.89 13.88 -3.11
N PRO A 62 8.60 14.48 -4.08
CA PRO A 62 9.20 15.81 -3.92
C PRO A 62 8.17 16.94 -3.82
N ASP A 63 6.98 16.76 -4.42
CA ASP A 63 5.85 17.65 -4.17
C ASP A 63 5.24 17.39 -2.78
N ALA A 64 5.65 18.22 -1.82
CA ALA A 64 5.19 18.19 -0.43
C ALA A 64 3.87 18.94 -0.20
N GLN A 65 3.26 19.56 -1.24
CA GLN A 65 2.06 20.40 -1.05
C GLN A 65 0.76 19.61 -0.90
N ARG A 66 0.75 18.32 -1.24
CA ARG A 66 -0.43 17.45 -1.11
C ARG A 66 -0.48 16.74 0.24
N GLN A 67 -1.56 16.91 0.99
CA GLN A 67 -1.81 16.14 2.22
C GLN A 67 -2.23 14.69 1.90
N GLY A 68 -1.92 13.73 2.79
CA GLY A 68 -2.37 12.34 2.68
C GLY A 68 -1.32 11.36 2.13
N LEU A 69 -1.79 10.23 1.57
CA LEU A 69 -0.95 9.13 1.03
C LEU A 69 -0.07 9.55 -0.16
N ILE A 70 1.15 8.99 -0.25
CA ILE A 70 2.16 9.42 -1.22
C ILE A 70 1.72 9.20 -2.67
N ALA A 71 1.70 10.25 -3.50
CA ALA A 71 1.37 10.11 -4.91
C ALA A 71 2.42 9.28 -5.66
N VAL A 72 1.96 8.51 -6.66
CA VAL A 72 2.84 7.72 -7.54
C VAL A 72 2.89 8.29 -8.93
N ASP A 73 4.10 8.69 -9.34
CA ASP A 73 4.47 9.11 -10.69
C ASP A 73 5.99 8.97 -10.87
N GLU A 74 6.52 9.49 -11.97
CA GLU A 74 7.95 9.47 -12.30
C GLU A 74 8.86 10.20 -11.31
N HIS A 75 8.32 11.03 -10.41
CA HIS A 75 9.08 11.77 -9.41
C HIS A 75 9.08 11.07 -8.04
N THR A 76 8.29 10.02 -7.87
CA THR A 76 8.27 9.20 -6.66
C THR A 76 9.63 8.56 -6.42
N ARG A 77 10.16 8.75 -5.21
CA ARG A 77 11.40 8.10 -4.75
C ARG A 77 11.02 6.96 -3.83
N LEU A 78 11.31 5.73 -4.24
CA LEU A 78 11.10 4.52 -3.47
C LEU A 78 12.46 3.88 -3.20
N SER A 79 12.69 3.42 -1.97
CA SER A 79 13.90 2.69 -1.60
C SER A 79 13.59 1.48 -0.73
N VAL A 80 14.36 0.41 -0.90
CA VAL A 80 14.33 -0.80 -0.06
C VAL A 80 15.77 -1.26 0.17
N GLY A 81 16.16 -1.48 1.43
CA GLY A 81 17.52 -1.88 1.80
C GLY A 81 18.60 -0.90 1.33
N GLY A 82 18.30 0.40 1.27
CA GLY A 82 19.19 1.44 0.74
C GLY A 82 19.27 1.51 -0.80
N VAL A 83 18.59 0.61 -1.51
CA VAL A 83 18.55 0.60 -2.97
C VAL A 83 17.35 1.39 -3.48
N SER A 84 17.59 2.31 -4.43
CA SER A 84 16.51 3.08 -5.05
C SER A 84 15.81 2.25 -6.14
N ALA A 85 14.48 2.26 -6.11
CA ALA A 85 13.65 1.66 -7.14
C ALA A 85 13.19 2.70 -8.16
N VAL A 86 13.06 2.28 -9.41
CA VAL A 86 12.41 3.05 -10.46
C VAL A 86 10.92 2.74 -10.44
N VAL A 87 10.09 3.78 -10.37
CA VAL A 87 8.64 3.64 -10.29
C VAL A 87 8.00 4.16 -11.58
N SER A 88 6.97 3.46 -12.06
CA SER A 88 6.19 3.84 -13.22
C SER A 88 4.72 3.50 -13.02
N GLN A 89 3.82 4.30 -13.59
CA GLN A 89 2.38 4.00 -13.54
C GLN A 89 1.70 4.45 -14.82
N ASN A 90 1.00 3.54 -15.51
CA ASN A 90 0.13 3.89 -16.62
C ASN A 90 -1.32 4.10 -16.14
N ARG A 91 -1.58 5.30 -15.62
CA ARG A 91 -2.93 5.68 -15.13
C ARG A 91 -4.02 5.66 -16.21
N ARG A 92 -3.64 5.72 -17.49
CA ARG A 92 -4.57 5.78 -18.63
C ARG A 92 -4.98 4.40 -19.15
N SER A 93 -4.38 3.31 -18.67
CA SER A 93 -4.79 1.95 -19.04
C SER A 93 -6.26 1.71 -18.71
N LEU A 94 -7.02 1.10 -19.63
CA LEU A 94 -8.42 0.74 -19.40
C LEU A 94 -8.56 -0.54 -18.55
N GLY A 95 -7.53 -1.39 -18.50
CA GLY A 95 -7.52 -2.62 -17.70
C GLY A 95 -6.86 -2.44 -16.33
N LYS A 96 -7.41 -3.11 -15.29
CA LYS A 96 -6.89 -3.10 -13.91
C LYS A 96 -5.41 -3.45 -13.82
N LYS A 97 -4.97 -4.51 -14.52
CA LYS A 97 -3.56 -4.94 -14.55
C LYS A 97 -2.64 -3.89 -15.17
N GLY A 98 -3.10 -3.16 -16.19
CA GLY A 98 -2.29 -2.11 -16.83
C GLY A 98 -2.24 -0.79 -16.06
N ARG A 99 -3.07 -0.62 -15.02
CA ARG A 99 -3.01 0.53 -14.08
C ARG A 99 -2.08 0.29 -12.88
N GLY A 100 -1.51 -0.91 -12.80
CA GLY A 100 -0.55 -1.26 -11.77
C GLY A 100 0.63 -0.30 -11.71
N ILE A 101 1.23 -0.22 -10.53
CA ILE A 101 2.50 0.46 -10.35
C ILE A 101 3.59 -0.53 -10.76
N GLY A 102 4.31 -0.23 -11.84
CA GLY A 102 5.52 -0.94 -12.22
C GLY A 102 6.68 -0.45 -11.37
N ILE A 103 7.42 -1.38 -10.76
CA ILE A 103 8.52 -1.06 -9.84
C ILE A 103 9.72 -1.90 -10.28
N ARG A 104 10.82 -1.26 -10.59
CA ARG A 104 12.09 -1.95 -10.85
C ARG A 104 13.03 -1.70 -9.68
N LEU A 105 13.41 -2.77 -8.99
CA LEU A 105 14.34 -2.74 -7.87
C LEU A 105 15.49 -3.70 -8.21
N GLU A 106 16.69 -3.16 -8.40
CA GLU A 106 17.85 -3.88 -8.92
C GLU A 106 17.55 -4.59 -10.27
N ASP A 107 17.64 -5.91 -10.29
CA ASP A 107 17.39 -6.80 -11.42
C ASP A 107 15.93 -7.32 -11.45
N ARG A 108 15.11 -6.97 -10.44
CA ARG A 108 13.75 -7.46 -10.30
C ARG A 108 12.73 -6.46 -10.79
N ASP A 109 11.81 -6.96 -11.63
CA ASP A 109 10.68 -6.20 -12.14
C ASP A 109 9.40 -6.64 -11.42
N TYR A 110 8.82 -5.72 -10.66
CA TYR A 110 7.60 -5.92 -9.90
C TYR A 110 6.42 -5.17 -10.52
N THR A 111 5.22 -5.65 -10.24
CA THR A 111 3.97 -4.92 -10.47
C THR A 111 3.11 -5.00 -9.22
N TYR A 112 2.69 -3.84 -8.73
CA TYR A 112 1.71 -3.73 -7.66
C TYR A 112 0.34 -3.38 -8.24
N VAL A 113 -0.65 -4.24 -8.04
CA VAL A 113 -1.95 -4.16 -8.71
C VAL A 113 -3.12 -4.31 -7.73
N SER A 114 -4.29 -3.80 -8.10
CA SER A 114 -5.57 -4.24 -7.52
C SER A 114 -5.98 -5.55 -8.19
N ALA A 115 -5.91 -6.65 -7.45
CA ALA A 115 -6.30 -7.99 -7.91
C ALA A 115 -7.83 -8.17 -7.88
N ALA A 116 -8.47 -7.70 -6.82
CA ALA A 116 -9.93 -7.71 -6.63
C ALA A 116 -10.40 -6.48 -5.84
N VAL A 117 -11.70 -6.42 -5.53
CA VAL A 117 -12.23 -5.39 -4.63
C VAL A 117 -11.56 -5.58 -3.27
N ALA A 118 -10.98 -4.50 -2.71
CA ALA A 118 -10.26 -4.53 -1.44
C ALA A 118 -9.03 -5.46 -1.40
N GLU A 119 -8.59 -6.00 -2.54
CA GLU A 119 -7.45 -6.90 -2.63
C GLU A 119 -6.37 -6.33 -3.56
N GLU A 120 -5.18 -6.19 -3.01
CA GLU A 120 -3.97 -5.72 -3.65
C GLU A 120 -2.94 -6.85 -3.68
N GLU A 121 -2.10 -6.86 -4.70
CA GLU A 121 -1.10 -7.91 -4.87
C GLU A 121 0.20 -7.30 -5.40
N LEU A 122 1.30 -7.60 -4.70
CA LEU A 122 2.65 -7.41 -5.21
C LEU A 122 3.05 -8.67 -5.97
N ARG A 123 3.44 -8.48 -7.23
CA ARG A 123 3.85 -9.55 -8.13
C ARG A 123 5.25 -9.26 -8.65
N ASP A 124 6.07 -10.28 -8.71
CA ASP A 124 7.32 -10.27 -9.45
C ASP A 124 7.07 -10.89 -10.83
N ARG A 125 7.75 -10.38 -11.86
CA ARG A 125 7.57 -10.79 -13.25
C ARG A 125 7.85 -12.29 -13.46
N GLU A 126 8.83 -12.83 -12.77
CA GLU A 126 9.31 -14.20 -12.96
C GLU A 126 8.71 -15.16 -11.92
N ARG A 127 8.64 -14.71 -10.66
CA ARG A 127 8.16 -15.53 -9.52
C ARG A 127 6.64 -15.48 -9.34
N GLY A 128 5.96 -14.53 -9.97
CA GLY A 128 4.51 -14.35 -9.86
C GLY A 128 4.11 -13.64 -8.57
N PRO A 129 2.92 -13.95 -7.99
CA PRO A 129 2.45 -13.33 -6.75
C PRO A 129 3.39 -13.59 -5.57
N LEU A 130 3.68 -12.54 -4.80
CA LEU A 130 4.56 -12.61 -3.63
C LEU A 130 3.85 -12.21 -2.33
N VAL A 131 3.09 -11.11 -2.35
CA VAL A 131 2.37 -10.62 -1.17
C VAL A 131 0.97 -10.18 -1.60
N ARG A 132 -0.03 -10.59 -0.82
CA ARG A 132 -1.42 -10.14 -0.97
C ARG A 132 -1.81 -9.30 0.22
N LEU A 133 -2.47 -8.18 -0.03
CA LEU A 133 -2.96 -7.29 0.99
C LEU A 133 -4.47 -7.15 0.81
N ASN A 134 -5.22 -7.46 1.85
CA ASN A 134 -6.66 -7.31 1.89
C ASN A 134 -7.02 -6.21 2.87
N SER A 135 -7.63 -5.14 2.39
CA SER A 135 -8.11 -4.02 3.21
C SER A 135 -9.60 -3.82 2.93
N PRO A 136 -10.48 -4.50 3.69
CA PRO A 136 -11.92 -4.37 3.53
C PRO A 136 -12.33 -2.90 3.66
N PHE A 137 -13.35 -2.49 2.90
CA PHE A 137 -13.82 -1.11 2.92
C PHE A 137 -14.20 -0.68 4.35
N ALA A 138 -13.73 0.49 4.78
CA ALA A 138 -13.87 1.02 6.14
C ALA A 138 -13.18 0.23 7.28
N SER A 139 -12.32 -0.75 6.96
CA SER A 139 -11.54 -1.48 7.95
C SER A 139 -10.38 -0.64 8.49
N SER A 140 -10.18 -0.69 9.80
CA SER A 140 -8.93 -0.24 10.44
C SER A 140 -7.80 -1.26 10.30
N LYS A 141 -8.02 -2.37 9.59
CA LYS A 141 -7.10 -3.48 9.46
C LYS A 141 -6.78 -3.80 8.01
N VAL A 142 -5.54 -4.22 7.75
CA VAL A 142 -5.07 -4.79 6.50
C VAL A 142 -4.53 -6.19 6.79
N THR A 143 -5.13 -7.22 6.21
CA THR A 143 -4.61 -8.58 6.29
C THR A 143 -3.53 -8.74 5.23
N VAL A 144 -2.33 -9.16 5.64
CA VAL A 144 -1.17 -9.36 4.76
C VAL A 144 -0.86 -10.85 4.70
N ALA A 145 -0.92 -11.43 3.51
CA ALA A 145 -0.53 -12.80 3.23
C ALA A 145 0.78 -12.82 2.42
N VAL A 146 1.82 -13.39 3.00
CA VAL A 146 3.16 -13.55 2.43
C VAL A 146 3.24 -14.94 1.82
N LEU A 147 3.49 -15.02 0.51
CA LEU A 147 3.51 -16.27 -0.23
C LEU A 147 4.90 -16.92 -0.15
N PRO A 148 5.01 -18.25 -0.37
CA PRO A 148 6.26 -19.00 -0.12
C PRO A 148 7.49 -18.52 -0.89
N ALA A 149 7.29 -17.88 -2.04
CA ALA A 149 8.33 -17.36 -2.92
C ALA A 149 8.83 -15.95 -2.53
N ALA A 150 8.17 -15.29 -1.58
CA ALA A 150 8.54 -13.96 -1.11
C ALA A 150 9.72 -14.01 -0.13
N ASP A 151 10.61 -13.03 -0.26
CA ASP A 151 11.69 -12.75 0.68
C ASP A 151 11.43 -11.47 1.50
N ALA A 152 12.40 -11.09 2.34
CA ALA A 152 12.27 -9.94 3.23
C ALA A 152 12.16 -8.61 2.46
N SER A 153 12.83 -8.48 1.30
CA SER A 153 12.77 -7.29 0.46
C SER A 153 11.40 -7.17 -0.20
N ASP A 154 10.84 -8.30 -0.67
CA ASP A 154 9.50 -8.33 -1.24
C ASP A 154 8.43 -7.92 -0.21
N LEU A 155 8.58 -8.38 1.04
CA LEU A 155 7.69 -8.00 2.13
C LEU A 155 7.84 -6.52 2.51
N ALA A 156 9.09 -6.04 2.67
CA ALA A 156 9.34 -4.63 2.97
C ALA A 156 8.76 -3.71 1.89
N LEU A 157 8.92 -4.07 0.62
CA LEU A 157 8.34 -3.38 -0.52
C LEU A 157 6.81 -3.35 -0.45
N ALA A 158 6.17 -4.50 -0.23
CA ALA A 158 4.71 -4.57 -0.13
C ALA A 158 4.14 -3.72 1.02
N LEU A 159 4.83 -3.69 2.17
CA LEU A 159 4.41 -2.94 3.34
C LEU A 159 4.55 -1.43 3.14
N VAL A 160 5.68 -0.95 2.62
CA VAL A 160 5.86 0.49 2.41
C VAL A 160 4.88 1.05 1.38
N LEU A 161 4.44 0.22 0.42
CA LEU A 161 3.40 0.59 -0.56
C LEU A 161 2.02 0.84 0.06
N GLN A 162 1.76 0.43 1.31
CA GLN A 162 0.52 0.82 2.01
C GLN A 162 0.45 2.32 2.34
N GLY A 163 1.60 3.01 2.34
CA GLY A 163 1.66 4.45 2.54
C GLY A 163 1.37 5.29 1.28
N VAL A 164 1.10 4.63 0.17
CA VAL A 164 1.03 5.21 -1.16
C VAL A 164 -0.43 5.43 -1.59
N ASP A 165 -0.68 6.43 -2.43
CA ASP A 165 -1.99 6.72 -2.98
C ASP A 165 -2.37 5.67 -4.03
N ARG A 166 -3.36 4.84 -3.67
CA ARG A 166 -3.82 3.68 -4.42
C ARG A 166 -5.02 3.99 -5.31
N THR A 167 -5.51 5.23 -5.32
CA THR A 167 -6.66 5.63 -6.14
C THR A 167 -6.44 5.35 -7.63
N GLY A 168 -5.20 5.49 -8.11
CA GLY A 168 -4.82 5.18 -9.49
C GLY A 168 -4.84 3.69 -9.87
N LEU A 169 -4.86 2.77 -8.89
CA LEU A 169 -4.89 1.32 -9.14
C LEU A 169 -6.25 0.79 -9.56
N THR A 170 -7.32 1.55 -9.29
CA THR A 170 -8.70 1.17 -9.60
C THR A 170 -9.28 2.05 -10.72
N LEU A 171 -10.27 1.52 -11.45
CA LEU A 171 -11.16 2.36 -12.25
C LEU A 171 -11.89 3.25 -11.24
N THR A 172 -11.49 4.51 -11.11
CA THR A 172 -12.21 5.63 -10.47
C THR A 172 -13.22 5.19 -9.40
N GLN A 173 -12.93 5.50 -8.14
CA GLN A 173 -13.85 5.44 -6.99
C GLN A 173 -15.18 6.21 -7.18
N SER A 174 -15.53 6.66 -8.38
CA SER A 174 -16.81 7.27 -8.74
C SER A 174 -17.94 6.24 -8.95
N ALA A 175 -17.67 4.93 -9.06
CA ALA A 175 -18.72 3.94 -9.31
C ALA A 175 -19.36 3.34 -8.03
N VAL A 176 -18.67 3.36 -6.87
CA VAL A 176 -19.14 2.65 -5.67
C VAL A 176 -20.09 3.48 -4.81
N SER A 177 -20.03 4.81 -4.87
CA SER A 177 -21.05 5.66 -4.21
C SER A 177 -22.38 5.72 -4.97
N GLY A 178 -22.42 5.30 -6.24
CA GLY A 178 -23.66 5.28 -7.02
C GLY A 178 -24.60 4.12 -6.66
N VAL A 179 -24.04 2.91 -6.45
CA VAL A 179 -24.86 1.68 -6.30
C VAL A 179 -25.54 1.56 -4.93
N LEU A 180 -24.99 2.17 -3.87
CA LEU A 180 -25.64 2.21 -2.56
C LEU A 180 -26.74 3.29 -2.45
N SER A 181 -26.81 4.25 -3.38
CA SER A 181 -27.91 5.23 -3.42
C SER A 181 -29.18 4.70 -4.10
N PHE A 182 -29.06 3.67 -4.96
CA PHE A 182 -30.21 3.03 -5.62
C PHE A 182 -30.98 2.08 -4.70
N LEU A 183 -30.40 1.62 -3.58
CA LEU A 183 -31.05 0.72 -2.64
C LEU A 183 -31.75 1.42 -1.46
N ASN A 184 -31.74 2.76 -1.41
CA ASN A 184 -32.37 3.51 -0.31
C ASN A 184 -33.48 4.50 -0.73
N ASN A 185 -33.96 4.44 -1.98
CA ASN A 185 -35.13 5.20 -2.44
C ASN A 185 -36.40 4.33 -2.54
N GLY A 186 -36.76 3.70 -1.43
CA GLY A 186 -37.90 2.79 -1.38
C GLY A 186 -38.66 2.80 -0.07
N LYS A 187 -39.14 3.97 0.37
CA LYS A 187 -40.49 4.20 0.94
C LYS A 187 -40.58 5.59 1.60
N ALA A 188 -41.17 6.52 0.85
CA ALA A 188 -42.02 7.57 1.38
C ALA A 188 -43.27 7.65 0.49
N ASP A 189 -44.38 8.08 1.10
CA ASP A 189 -45.79 8.17 0.65
C ASP A 189 -46.59 6.87 0.80
N VAL A 190 -47.69 6.83 1.57
CA VAL A 190 -48.70 7.85 1.93
C VAL A 190 -49.05 7.81 3.42
#